data_AF-A0A958ZMK1-F1
#
_entry.id   AF-A0A958ZMK1-F1
#
_cell.length_a   1.000
_cell.length_b   1.000
_cell.length_c   1.000
_cell.angle_alpha   90.00
_cell.angle_beta   90.00
_cell.angle_gamma   90.00
#
_symmetry.space_group_name_H-M   'P 1'
#
loop_
_entity.id
_entity.type
_entity.pdbx_description
1 polymer ?
#
loop_
_entity_poly.entity_id
_entity_poly.type
_entity_poly.pdbx_seq_one_letter_code
_entity_poly.pdbx_strand_id
1 'polypeptide(L)'
;MPYIKDKNLVNIYEEVDKANHTINKLNELLREEEENNAILKKHRIILGIFGLALFILFLWSFLPKTNEKINEKYLEKNNLTVIDSDSLSHLQDAAKVSGFQDETFEEGDPAMLAGETVIYSIQIGAFNNFKAKLFSDDLAHMKEFQEGGLNKYSIGNFLTYKEALVLKEDLRSLGFKDCFIIAKSYGEPVNVREALQLSDETEYLK
;
A
#
# COMPACT_ATOMS: atom_id res chain seq x y z
N MET A 1 41.08 15.17 -84.93
CA MET A 1 40.82 14.81 -83.52
C MET A 1 41.36 15.95 -82.66
N PRO A 2 40.56 16.58 -81.79
CA PRO A 2 41.07 17.68 -80.98
C PRO A 2 42.02 17.11 -79.91
N TYR A 3 43.31 17.45 -80.01
CA TYR A 3 44.31 17.08 -79.01
C TYR A 3 44.19 18.02 -77.82
N ILE A 4 43.90 17.47 -76.64
CA ILE A 4 43.93 18.23 -75.40
C ILE A 4 45.40 18.49 -75.08
N LYS A 5 45.77 19.77 -75.03
CA LYS A 5 47.14 20.23 -74.76
C LYS A 5 47.60 19.74 -73.38
N ASP A 6 48.82 19.20 -73.25
CA ASP A 6 49.35 18.58 -72.03
C ASP A 6 49.12 19.40 -70.74
N LYS A 7 49.20 20.73 -70.84
CA LYS A 7 48.94 21.65 -69.73
C LYS A 7 47.50 21.59 -69.19
N ASN A 8 46.51 21.39 -70.04
CA ASN A 8 45.11 21.24 -69.62
C ASN A 8 44.88 19.88 -68.93
N LEU A 9 45.55 18.82 -69.37
CA LEU A 9 45.48 17.51 -68.71
C LEU A 9 46.00 17.61 -67.28
N VAL A 10 47.16 18.24 -67.07
CA VAL A 10 47.74 18.45 -65.74
C VAL A 10 46.81 19.24 -64.81
N ASN A 11 46.19 20.32 -65.29
CA ASN A 11 45.26 21.11 -64.47
C ASN A 11 44.02 20.31 -64.06
N ILE A 12 43.51 19.46 -64.94
CA ILE A 12 42.37 18.57 -64.64
C ILE A 12 42.75 17.53 -63.58
N TYR A 13 43.93 16.91 -63.68
CA TYR A 13 44.41 16.01 -62.62
C TYR A 13 44.58 16.72 -61.28
N GLU A 14 45.12 17.94 -61.29
CA GLU A 14 45.30 18.74 -60.07
C GLU A 14 43.96 19.13 -59.42
N GLU A 15 42.94 19.45 -60.22
CA GLU A 15 41.58 19.72 -59.73
C GLU A 15 40.93 18.46 -59.15
N VAL A 16 41.10 17.30 -59.79
CA VAL A 16 40.63 16.01 -59.28
C VAL A 16 41.30 15.66 -57.95
N ASP A 17 42.61 15.87 -57.82
CA ASP A 17 43.35 15.61 -56.59
C ASP A 17 42.91 16.56 -55.46
N LYS A 18 42.71 17.84 -55.75
CA LYS A 18 42.15 18.81 -54.79
C LYS A 18 40.74 18.42 -54.35
N ALA A 19 39.90 17.97 -55.28
CA ALA A 19 38.56 17.49 -54.96
C ALA A 19 38.61 16.24 -54.07
N ASN A 20 39.44 15.25 -54.39
CA ASN A 20 39.63 14.04 -53.60
C ASN A 20 40.14 14.35 -52.19
N HIS A 21 41.12 15.25 -52.08
CA HIS A 21 41.63 15.71 -50.78
C HIS A 21 40.54 16.39 -49.96
N THR A 22 39.73 17.23 -50.59
CA THR A 22 38.60 17.92 -49.94
C THR A 22 37.56 16.91 -49.45
N ILE A 23 37.20 15.92 -50.27
CA ILE A 23 36.28 14.84 -49.91
C ILE A 23 36.82 14.05 -48.72
N ASN A 24 38.10 13.68 -48.72
CA ASN A 24 38.71 12.95 -47.61
C ASN A 24 38.69 13.77 -46.31
N LYS A 25 39.02 15.07 -46.41
CA LYS A 25 38.96 15.99 -45.26
C LYS A 25 37.53 16.16 -44.74
N LEU A 26 36.54 16.27 -45.62
CA LEU A 26 35.12 16.33 -45.23
C LEU A 26 34.68 15.04 -44.55
N ASN A 27 35.06 13.89 -45.08
CA ASN A 27 34.74 12.60 -44.48
C ASN A 27 35.35 12.46 -43.08
N GLU A 28 36.59 12.94 -42.89
CA GLU A 28 37.25 12.95 -41.60
C GLU A 28 36.54 13.86 -40.58
N LEU A 29 36.16 15.08 -41.00
CA LEU A 29 35.40 16.02 -40.17
C LEU A 29 34.00 15.49 -39.81
N LEU A 30 33.30 14.87 -40.76
CA LEU A 30 32.00 14.25 -40.51
C LEU A 30 32.12 13.11 -39.49
N ARG A 31 33.17 12.29 -39.61
CA ARG A 31 33.43 11.21 -38.64
C ARG A 31 33.71 11.77 -37.25
N GLU A 32 34.48 12.85 -37.16
CA GLU A 32 34.76 13.54 -35.90
C GLU A 32 33.48 14.16 -35.30
N GLU A 33 32.61 14.78 -36.11
CA GLU A 33 31.32 15.32 -35.67
C GLU A 33 30.38 14.22 -35.17
N GLU A 34 30.27 13.11 -35.89
CA GLU A 34 29.47 11.94 -35.51
C GLU A 34 29.97 11.31 -34.20
N GLU A 35 31.29 11.14 -34.06
CA GLU A 35 31.91 10.63 -32.83
C GLU A 35 31.62 11.56 -31.64
N ASN A 36 31.80 12.88 -31.82
CA ASN A 36 31.50 13.88 -30.80
C ASN A 36 30.01 13.92 -30.43
N ASN A 37 29.11 13.83 -31.41
CA ASN A 37 27.67 13.79 -31.20
C ASN A 37 27.24 12.48 -30.48
N ALA A 38 27.86 11.36 -30.81
CA ALA A 38 27.64 10.09 -30.13
C ALA A 38 28.09 10.14 -28.66
N ILE A 39 29.21 10.80 -28.36
CA ILE A 39 29.66 11.05 -26.98
C ILE A 39 28.63 11.89 -26.21
N LEU A 40 28.09 12.95 -26.82
CA LEU A 40 27.07 13.80 -26.20
C LEU A 40 25.76 13.04 -25.93
N LYS A 41 25.34 12.15 -26.82
CA LYS A 41 24.16 11.27 -26.61
C LYS A 41 24.39 10.29 -25.45
N LYS A 42 25.57 9.68 -25.37
CA LYS A 42 25.96 8.81 -24.25
C LYS A 42 25.93 9.56 -22.92
N HIS A 43 26.42 10.80 -22.89
CA HIS A 43 26.39 11.63 -21.68
C HIS A 43 24.97 11.89 -21.18
N ARG A 44 24.01 12.15 -22.07
CA ARG A 44 22.59 12.32 -21.70
C ARG A 44 21.98 11.04 -21.09
N ILE A 45 22.32 9.88 -21.63
CA ILE A 45 21.87 8.58 -21.09
C ILE A 45 22.50 8.33 -19.71
N ILE A 46 23.78 8.62 -19.55
CA ILE A 46 24.51 8.47 -18.29
C ILE A 46 23.93 9.38 -17.19
N LEU A 47 23.61 10.64 -17.51
CA LEU A 47 22.94 11.55 -16.55
C LEU A 47 21.57 11.01 -16.11
N GLY A 48 20.80 10.43 -17.02
CA GLY A 48 19.51 9.81 -16.70
C GLY A 48 19.65 8.63 -15.75
N ILE A 49 20.61 7.73 -16.00
CA ILE A 49 20.90 6.59 -15.13
C ILE A 49 21.38 7.04 -13.75
N PHE A 50 22.26 8.05 -13.69
CA PHE A 50 22.75 8.61 -12.44
C PHE A 50 21.61 9.25 -11.61
N GLY A 51 20.71 9.98 -12.26
CA GLY A 51 19.51 10.53 -11.62
C GLY A 51 18.57 9.45 -11.08
N LEU A 52 18.36 8.35 -11.83
CA LEU A 52 17.56 7.22 -11.38
C LEU A 52 18.18 6.53 -10.16
N ALA A 53 19.50 6.34 -10.15
CA ALA A 53 20.22 5.77 -9.01
C ALA A 53 20.10 6.65 -7.76
N LEU A 54 20.21 7.97 -7.91
CA LEU A 54 19.97 8.92 -6.82
C LEU A 54 18.52 8.88 -6.33
N PHE A 55 17.55 8.71 -7.23
CA PHE A 55 16.14 8.60 -6.87
C PHE A 55 15.87 7.31 -6.08
N ILE A 56 16.50 6.18 -6.44
CA ILE A 56 16.42 4.92 -5.69
C ILE A 56 17.04 5.06 -4.30
N LEU A 57 18.20 5.71 -4.19
CA LEU A 57 18.82 6.01 -2.89
C LEU A 57 17.96 6.97 -2.06
N PHE A 58 17.33 7.95 -2.70
CA PHE A 58 16.41 8.88 -2.04
C PHE A 58 15.17 8.15 -1.52
N LEU A 59 14.58 7.25 -2.31
CA LEU A 59 13.50 6.36 -1.86
C LEU A 59 13.95 5.51 -0.66
N TRP A 60 15.12 4.88 -0.74
CA TRP A 60 15.69 4.12 0.39
C TRP A 60 15.97 4.97 1.62
N SER A 61 16.29 6.25 1.45
CA SER A 61 16.52 7.20 2.55
C SER A 61 15.23 7.80 3.10
N PHE A 62 14.18 7.90 2.29
CA PHE A 62 12.92 8.56 2.64
C PHE A 62 11.82 7.60 3.08
N LEU A 63 11.98 6.29 2.84
CA LEU A 63 11.16 5.30 3.53
C LEU A 63 11.47 5.36 5.05
N PRO A 64 10.46 5.54 5.92
CA PRO A 64 10.67 5.53 7.36
C PRO A 64 11.21 4.16 7.76
N LYS A 65 12.45 4.14 8.27
CA LYS A 65 13.06 2.94 8.86
C LYS A 65 12.29 2.61 10.13
N THR A 66 11.26 1.78 10.02
CA THR A 66 10.60 1.15 11.18
C THR A 66 11.55 0.09 11.74
N ASN A 67 12.59 0.56 12.41
CA ASN A 67 13.41 -0.26 13.29
C ASN A 67 12.75 -0.27 14.67
N GLU A 68 11.47 -0.60 14.76
CA GLU A 68 10.91 -0.97 16.05
C GLU A 68 11.44 -2.37 16.36
N LYS A 69 12.56 -2.41 17.08
CA LYS A 69 12.83 -3.55 17.94
C LYS A 69 11.61 -3.67 18.83
N ILE A 70 10.82 -4.72 18.63
CA ILE A 70 9.72 -5.09 19.51
C ILE A 70 10.32 -5.11 20.91
N ASN A 71 9.90 -4.17 21.76
CA ASN A 71 10.47 -4.02 23.10
C ASN A 71 10.16 -5.29 23.89
N GLU A 72 11.16 -6.15 24.07
CA GLU A 72 11.07 -7.45 24.76
C GLU A 72 10.42 -7.31 26.16
N LYS A 73 10.56 -6.15 26.79
CA LYS A 73 9.95 -5.79 28.08
C LYS A 73 8.41 -5.76 28.10
N TYR A 74 7.75 -5.63 26.95
CA TYR A 74 6.27 -5.66 26.85
C TYR A 74 5.72 -7.08 26.64
N LEU A 75 6.57 -8.02 26.23
CA LEU A 75 6.20 -9.42 26.01
C LEU A 75 6.17 -10.19 27.34
N GLU A 76 7.16 -9.97 28.21
CA GLU A 76 7.22 -10.61 29.53
C GLU A 76 6.10 -10.15 30.49
N LYS A 77 5.67 -8.88 30.41
CA LYS A 77 4.61 -8.35 31.29
C LYS A 77 3.23 -8.97 31.02
N ASN A 78 3.01 -9.47 29.80
CA ASN A 78 1.74 -10.05 29.37
C ASN A 78 1.83 -11.56 29.09
N ASN A 79 2.95 -12.23 29.39
CA ASN A 79 3.14 -13.65 29.12
C ASN A 79 2.96 -14.05 27.62
N LEU A 80 3.21 -13.14 26.67
CA LEU A 80 3.11 -13.45 25.24
C LEU A 80 4.47 -13.95 24.72
N THR A 81 4.55 -15.24 24.41
CA THR A 81 5.67 -15.84 23.68
C THR A 81 5.53 -15.54 22.19
N VAL A 82 6.63 -15.22 21.52
CA VAL A 82 6.66 -15.13 20.05
C VAL A 82 6.44 -16.54 19.50
N ILE A 83 5.22 -16.85 19.08
CA ILE A 83 4.88 -18.14 18.49
C ILE A 83 5.38 -18.10 17.04
N ASP A 84 6.50 -18.79 16.79
CA ASP A 84 6.99 -19.07 15.45
C ASP A 84 5.95 -19.88 14.68
N SER A 85 5.75 -19.61 13.39
CA SER A 85 4.61 -20.14 12.60
C SER A 85 4.53 -21.66 12.60
N ASP A 86 5.67 -22.32 12.75
CA ASP A 86 5.78 -23.79 12.77
C ASP A 86 5.29 -24.41 14.09
N SER A 87 5.21 -23.62 15.18
CA SER A 87 4.67 -24.07 16.47
C SER A 87 3.15 -23.91 16.58
N LEU A 88 2.54 -23.16 15.66
CA LEU A 88 1.10 -22.85 15.66
C LEU A 88 0.24 -24.08 15.31
N SER A 89 0.76 -24.96 14.44
CA SER A 89 0.12 -26.24 14.07
C SER A 89 0.01 -27.18 15.27
N HIS A 90 1.08 -27.29 16.06
CA HIS A 90 1.13 -28.14 17.24
C HIS A 90 0.27 -27.62 18.39
N LEU A 91 0.14 -26.29 18.54
CA LEU A 91 -0.78 -25.69 19.51
C LEU A 91 -2.24 -25.85 19.09
N GLN A 92 -2.54 -25.80 17.79
CA GLN A 92 -3.89 -26.03 17.29
C GLN A 92 -4.32 -27.49 17.49
N ASP A 93 -3.42 -28.44 17.28
CA ASP A 93 -3.67 -29.85 17.57
C ASP A 93 -3.81 -30.12 19.08
N ALA A 94 -3.01 -29.45 19.92
CA ALA A 94 -3.12 -29.56 21.38
C ALA A 94 -4.40 -28.91 21.92
N ALA A 95 -4.80 -27.74 21.41
CA ALA A 95 -6.03 -27.04 21.76
C ALA A 95 -7.28 -27.81 21.33
N LYS A 96 -7.21 -28.58 20.23
CA LYS A 96 -8.29 -29.47 19.79
C LYS A 96 -8.47 -30.70 20.68
N VAL A 97 -7.43 -31.09 21.42
CA VAL A 97 -7.43 -32.25 22.33
C VAL A 97 -7.76 -31.84 23.77
N SER A 98 -7.40 -30.62 24.20
CA SER A 98 -7.87 -30.03 25.45
C SER A 98 -9.17 -29.27 25.19
N GLY A 99 -10.33 -29.89 25.45
CA GLY A 99 -11.67 -29.31 25.24
C GLY A 99 -11.95 -28.00 25.99
N PHE A 100 -11.28 -26.92 25.60
CA PHE A 100 -11.67 -25.55 25.86
C PHE A 100 -12.81 -25.25 24.90
N GLN A 101 -13.95 -24.90 25.49
CA GLN A 101 -15.12 -24.46 24.78
C GLN A 101 -14.70 -23.35 23.82
N ASP A 102 -14.92 -23.65 22.56
CA ASP A 102 -15.10 -22.72 21.47
C ASP A 102 -16.04 -21.62 21.98
N GLU A 103 -15.49 -20.47 22.38
CA GLU A 103 -16.20 -19.22 22.17
C GLU A 103 -16.14 -18.96 20.66
N THR A 104 -16.86 -19.81 19.92
CA THR A 104 -17.37 -19.47 18.60
C THR A 104 -18.10 -18.16 18.80
N PHE A 105 -17.47 -17.07 18.39
CA PHE A 105 -18.17 -15.89 17.91
C PHE A 105 -19.05 -16.40 16.77
N GLU A 106 -20.26 -16.86 17.11
CA GLU A 106 -21.19 -17.33 16.11
C GLU A 106 -21.34 -16.21 15.09
N GLU A 107 -21.05 -16.51 13.84
CA GLU A 107 -21.56 -15.78 12.69
C GLU A 107 -23.08 -15.85 12.79
N GLY A 108 -23.65 -14.99 13.61
CA GLY A 108 -25.07 -14.73 13.65
C GLY A 108 -25.41 -14.09 12.32
N ASP A 109 -26.05 -14.89 11.45
CA ASP A 109 -26.84 -14.40 10.33
C ASP A 109 -27.53 -13.10 10.78
N PRO A 110 -27.36 -11.94 10.12
CA PRO A 110 -27.93 -10.67 10.58
C PRO A 110 -29.45 -10.73 10.82
N ALA A 111 -30.13 -11.75 10.29
CA ALA A 111 -31.53 -12.06 10.57
C ALA A 111 -31.79 -12.66 11.97
N MET A 112 -30.83 -13.37 12.59
CA MET A 112 -30.98 -13.99 13.91
C MET A 112 -30.74 -12.99 15.06
N LEU A 113 -29.83 -12.03 14.86
CA LEU A 113 -29.62 -10.90 15.78
C LEU A 113 -30.74 -9.84 15.72
N ALA A 114 -31.69 -9.96 14.78
CA ALA A 114 -32.85 -9.07 14.70
C ALA A 114 -33.82 -9.22 15.90
N GLY A 115 -33.63 -10.26 16.74
CA GLY A 115 -34.34 -10.44 18.01
C GLY A 115 -33.67 -9.82 19.23
N GLU A 116 -32.42 -9.36 19.10
CA GLU A 116 -31.65 -8.72 20.18
C GLU A 116 -32.02 -7.24 20.31
N THR A 117 -32.08 -6.72 21.54
CA THR A 117 -32.49 -5.34 21.80
C THR A 117 -31.46 -4.33 21.30
N VAL A 118 -30.16 -4.61 21.42
CA VAL A 118 -29.07 -3.69 21.04
C VAL A 118 -27.87 -4.47 20.52
N ILE A 119 -27.30 -4.03 19.41
CA ILE A 119 -26.06 -4.54 18.82
C ILE A 119 -25.07 -3.39 18.69
N TYR A 120 -23.85 -3.61 19.17
CA TYR A 120 -22.73 -2.67 19.07
C TYR A 120 -21.81 -3.09 17.92
N SER A 121 -21.33 -2.11 17.15
CA SER A 121 -20.31 -2.29 16.12
C SER A 121 -19.31 -1.15 16.20
N ILE A 122 -18.12 -1.29 15.61
CA ILE A 122 -17.10 -0.22 15.62
C ILE A 122 -16.96 0.34 14.21
N GLN A 123 -17.24 1.61 14.02
CA GLN A 123 -16.98 2.30 12.77
C GLN A 123 -15.51 2.70 12.71
N ILE A 124 -14.80 2.26 11.66
CA ILE A 124 -13.37 2.52 11.46
C ILE A 124 -13.09 3.61 10.43
N GLY A 125 -14.09 3.98 9.61
CA GLY A 125 -13.93 5.05 8.62
C GLY A 125 -15.20 5.43 7.87
N ALA A 126 -15.15 6.61 7.25
CA ALA A 126 -16.17 7.11 6.32
C ALA A 126 -15.46 7.84 5.16
N PHE A 127 -15.73 7.44 3.92
CA PHE A 127 -15.00 7.92 2.75
C PHE A 127 -15.96 8.35 1.63
N ASN A 128 -15.68 9.47 0.94
CA ASN A 128 -16.57 10.00 -0.10
C ASN A 128 -16.64 9.15 -1.38
N ASN A 129 -15.54 8.51 -1.79
CA ASN A 129 -15.43 7.84 -3.09
C ASN A 129 -14.50 6.63 -3.05
N PHE A 130 -14.20 6.11 -1.86
CA PHE A 130 -13.40 4.90 -1.74
C PHE A 130 -14.34 3.71 -1.91
N LYS A 131 -14.23 3.01 -3.04
CA LYS A 131 -14.79 1.67 -3.21
C LYS A 131 -13.67 0.70 -2.93
N ALA A 132 -13.52 0.27 -1.69
CA ALA A 132 -12.61 -0.81 -1.41
C ALA A 132 -13.20 -2.12 -1.95
N LYS A 133 -12.87 -2.42 -3.21
CA LYS A 133 -12.76 -3.81 -3.68
C LYS A 133 -11.68 -4.61 -2.92
N LEU A 134 -11.09 -4.03 -1.87
CA LEU A 134 -10.02 -4.54 -1.02
C LEU A 134 -10.54 -5.34 0.17
N PHE A 135 -11.83 -5.27 0.48
CA PHE A 135 -12.44 -6.17 1.45
C PHE A 135 -12.81 -7.45 0.72
N SER A 136 -11.78 -8.26 0.45
CA SER A 136 -11.92 -9.65 0.06
C SER A 136 -12.82 -10.39 1.05
N ASP A 137 -13.54 -11.41 0.57
CA ASP A 137 -14.49 -12.23 1.35
C ASP A 137 -13.93 -12.77 2.68
N ASP A 138 -12.59 -12.75 2.85
CA ASP A 138 -11.87 -13.09 4.09
C ASP A 138 -12.05 -12.08 5.25
N LEU A 139 -12.58 -10.88 5.01
CA LEU A 139 -12.93 -9.91 6.05
C LEU A 139 -14.41 -10.02 6.43
N ALA A 140 -14.88 -11.25 6.68
CA ALA A 140 -16.27 -11.60 7.00
C ALA A 140 -16.91 -10.74 8.12
N HIS A 141 -16.08 -10.16 8.99
CA HIS A 141 -16.54 -9.33 10.12
C HIS A 141 -16.73 -7.84 9.78
N MET A 142 -16.54 -7.42 8.52
CA MET A 142 -16.63 -6.03 8.11
C MET A 142 -17.89 -5.73 7.29
N LYS A 143 -18.66 -4.72 7.71
CA LYS A 143 -19.87 -4.25 7.03
C LYS A 143 -19.63 -2.88 6.38
N GLU A 144 -20.00 -2.76 5.11
CA GLU A 144 -20.07 -1.51 4.37
C GLU A 144 -21.53 -1.03 4.29
N PHE A 145 -21.76 0.26 4.56
CA PHE A 145 -23.06 0.89 4.34
C PHE A 145 -22.88 2.32 3.80
N GLN A 146 -23.81 2.74 2.94
CA GLN A 146 -23.78 4.06 2.33
C GLN A 146 -24.76 4.99 3.04
N GLU A 147 -24.27 6.14 3.51
CA GLU A 147 -25.10 7.13 4.19
C GLU A 147 -24.60 8.54 3.86
N GLY A 148 -25.50 9.44 3.43
CA GLY A 148 -25.16 10.83 3.14
C GLY A 148 -24.15 11.03 2.01
N GLY A 149 -24.03 10.09 1.08
CA GLY A 149 -23.05 10.12 -0.01
C GLY A 149 -21.64 9.68 0.40
N LEU A 150 -21.47 9.15 1.61
CA LEU A 150 -20.23 8.56 2.10
C LEU A 150 -20.38 7.03 2.23
N ASN A 151 -19.31 6.30 1.92
CA ASN A 151 -19.18 4.88 2.23
C ASN A 151 -18.60 4.75 3.63
N LYS A 152 -19.40 4.22 4.55
CA LYS A 152 -19.03 3.97 5.94
C LYS A 152 -18.67 2.51 6.13
N TYR A 153 -17.67 2.28 6.96
CA TYR A 153 -17.11 0.97 7.22
C TYR A 153 -17.12 0.67 8.71
N SER A 154 -17.75 -0.44 9.09
CA SER A 154 -17.83 -0.93 10.46
C SER A 154 -17.34 -2.36 10.59
N ILE A 155 -16.82 -2.72 11.74
CA ILE A 155 -16.31 -4.05 12.06
C ILE A 155 -16.97 -4.59 13.33
N GLY A 156 -17.28 -5.89 13.28
CA GLY A 156 -17.84 -6.66 14.38
C GLY A 156 -19.32 -6.37 14.67
N ASN A 157 -19.99 -7.34 15.27
CA ASN A 157 -21.29 -7.17 15.92
C ASN A 157 -21.14 -7.76 17.32
N PHE A 158 -21.37 -6.94 18.34
CA PHE A 158 -21.20 -7.28 19.75
C PHE A 158 -22.52 -7.08 20.48
N LEU A 159 -22.81 -7.95 21.44
CA LEU A 159 -24.01 -7.81 22.27
C LEU A 159 -23.76 -6.89 23.47
N THR A 160 -22.52 -6.84 23.96
CA THR A 160 -22.14 -6.00 25.10
C THR A 160 -21.27 -4.81 24.68
N TYR A 161 -21.43 -3.69 25.38
CA TYR A 161 -20.59 -2.51 25.13
C TYR A 161 -19.12 -2.78 25.48
N LYS A 162 -18.88 -3.62 26.49
CA LYS A 162 -17.53 -3.99 26.93
C LYS A 162 -16.72 -4.67 25.84
N GLU A 163 -17.32 -5.62 25.11
CA GLU A 163 -16.65 -6.30 23.99
C GLU A 163 -16.29 -5.32 22.87
N ALA A 164 -17.23 -4.44 22.51
CA ALA A 164 -16.99 -3.40 21.52
C ALA A 164 -15.89 -2.43 21.97
N LEU A 165 -15.76 -2.16 23.28
CA LEU A 165 -14.70 -1.33 23.83
C LEU A 165 -13.33 -2.01 23.73
N VAL A 166 -13.24 -3.31 24.02
CA VAL A 166 -11.98 -4.06 23.89
C VAL A 166 -11.48 -4.03 22.45
N LEU A 167 -12.33 -4.39 21.47
CA LEU A 167 -11.92 -4.37 20.07
C LEU A 167 -11.58 -2.95 19.60
N LYS A 168 -12.29 -1.92 20.05
CA LYS A 168 -11.93 -0.52 19.76
C LYS A 168 -10.51 -0.19 20.23
N GLU A 169 -10.13 -0.61 21.42
CA GLU A 169 -8.80 -0.37 21.97
C GLU A 169 -7.71 -1.13 21.17
N ASP A 170 -8.00 -2.36 20.76
CA ASP A 170 -7.12 -3.13 19.89
C ASP A 170 -6.94 -2.45 18.52
N LEU A 171 -8.04 -2.01 17.90
CA LEU A 171 -8.01 -1.27 16.64
C LEU A 171 -7.22 0.04 16.78
N ARG A 172 -7.36 0.74 17.91
CA ARG A 172 -6.59 1.94 18.20
C ARG A 172 -5.09 1.64 18.32
N SER A 173 -4.72 0.52 18.92
CA SER A 173 -3.32 0.07 19.01
C SER A 173 -2.73 -0.29 17.64
N LEU A 174 -3.56 -0.81 16.72
CA LEU A 174 -3.20 -1.12 15.33
C LEU A 174 -3.11 0.13 14.44
N GLY A 175 -3.49 1.31 14.93
CA GLY A 175 -3.36 2.58 14.20
C GLY A 175 -4.65 3.18 13.68
N PHE A 176 -5.82 2.57 13.95
CA PHE A 176 -7.13 3.17 13.67
C PHE A 176 -7.46 4.25 14.71
N LYS A 177 -6.95 5.46 14.51
CA LYS A 177 -7.05 6.57 15.48
C LYS A 177 -8.47 7.11 15.67
N ASP A 178 -9.28 7.10 14.61
CA ASP A 178 -10.61 7.71 14.58
C ASP A 178 -11.73 6.64 14.60
N CYS A 179 -11.54 5.55 15.35
CA CYS A 179 -12.55 4.51 15.51
C CYS A 179 -13.52 4.83 16.66
N PHE A 180 -14.82 4.60 16.42
CA PHE A 180 -15.87 4.85 17.40
C PHE A 180 -16.93 3.76 17.41
N ILE A 181 -17.55 3.55 18.57
CA ILE A 181 -18.61 2.56 18.74
C ILE A 181 -19.91 3.17 18.23
N ILE A 182 -20.62 2.41 17.41
CA ILE A 182 -21.98 2.67 16.95
C ILE A 182 -22.90 1.60 17.53
N ALA A 183 -24.16 1.96 17.78
CA ALA A 183 -25.16 1.05 18.29
C ALA A 183 -26.37 1.02 17.37
N LYS A 184 -26.97 -0.17 17.22
CA LYS A 184 -28.20 -0.39 16.47
C LYS A 184 -29.18 -1.17 17.34
N SER A 185 -30.42 -0.72 17.41
CA SER A 185 -31.51 -1.39 18.10
C SER A 185 -32.54 -1.81 17.07
N TYR A 186 -32.88 -3.11 17.02
CA TYR A 186 -33.79 -3.65 16.01
C TYR A 186 -33.46 -3.25 14.56
N GLY A 187 -32.17 -3.08 14.25
CA GLY A 187 -31.67 -2.67 12.93
C GLY A 187 -31.59 -1.15 12.71
N GLU A 188 -32.24 -0.35 13.56
CA GLU A 188 -32.22 1.12 13.48
C GLU A 188 -31.04 1.71 14.28
N PRO A 189 -30.35 2.74 13.76
CA PRO A 189 -29.25 3.38 14.47
C PRO A 189 -29.77 4.13 15.71
N VAL A 190 -29.18 3.85 16.87
CA VAL A 190 -29.51 4.49 18.15
C VAL A 190 -28.28 5.17 18.73
N ASN A 191 -28.48 6.19 19.56
CA ASN A 191 -27.37 6.82 20.26
C ASN A 191 -26.75 5.83 21.24
N VAL A 192 -25.41 5.78 21.34
CA VAL A 192 -24.72 4.88 22.27
C VAL A 192 -25.20 5.07 23.72
N ARG A 193 -25.52 6.29 24.14
CA ARG A 193 -26.08 6.57 25.47
C ARG A 193 -27.44 5.91 25.68
N GLU A 194 -28.29 5.96 24.66
CA GLU A 194 -29.62 5.35 24.68
C GLU A 194 -29.51 3.82 24.62
N ALA A 195 -28.61 3.32 23.78
CA ALA A 195 -28.27 1.90 23.68
C ALA A 195 -27.83 1.30 25.03
N LEU A 196 -26.96 1.99 25.77
CA LEU A 196 -26.52 1.59 27.10
C LEU A 196 -27.65 1.58 28.14
N GLN A 197 -28.68 2.41 27.96
CA GLN A 197 -29.87 2.38 28.82
C GLN A 197 -30.78 1.22 28.46
N LEU A 198 -30.91 0.90 27.17
CA LEU A 198 -31.70 -0.22 26.67
C LEU A 198 -31.06 -1.58 26.96
N SER A 199 -29.73 -1.65 27.05
CA SER A 199 -28.98 -2.87 27.39
C SER A 199 -28.68 -3.00 28.89
N ASP A 200 -29.21 -2.11 29.73
CA ASP A 200 -28.95 -2.02 31.18
C ASP A 200 -27.46 -1.84 31.57
N GLU A 201 -26.59 -1.50 30.62
CA GLU A 201 -25.14 -1.27 30.80
C GLU A 201 -24.81 0.18 31.22
N THR A 202 -25.57 0.72 32.17
CA THR A 202 -25.45 2.13 32.59
C THR A 202 -24.12 2.48 33.27
N GLU A 203 -23.29 1.49 33.63
CA GLU A 203 -21.95 1.70 34.20
C GLU A 203 -21.02 2.49 33.26
N TYR A 204 -21.25 2.42 31.95
CA TYR A 204 -20.46 3.12 30.94
C TYR A 204 -20.97 4.54 30.63
N LEU A 205 -22.07 4.97 31.28
CA LEU A 205 -22.57 6.34 31.23
C LEU A 205 -21.75 7.23 32.17
N LYS A 206 -20.55 7.62 31.74
CA LYS A 206 -19.72 8.62 32.42
C LYS A 206 -19.97 10.03 31.90
#